data_AF-A0A7J9JB64-F1
#
_entry.id   AF-A0A7J9JB64-F1
#
_cell.length_a   1.000
_cell.length_b   1.000
_cell.length_c   1.000
_cell.angle_alpha   90.00
_cell.angle_beta   90.00
_cell.angle_gamma   90.00
#
_symmetry.space_group_name_H-M   'P 1'
#
loop_
_entity.id
_entity.type
_entity.pdbx_description
1 polymer ?
#
loop_
_entity_poly.entity_id
_entity_poly.type
_entity_poly.pdbx_seq_one_letter_code
_entity_poly.pdbx_strand_id
1 'polypeptide(L)'
;MDAFTSFFDSQSRNIWSYDTLKNFRQISPIVQAHLKQVYLTLCCALIASAVGAYLHILWNIGGYLTTFACLGTIIWLLSTPPCEEQKRVSLLMASAVFEGASIGPLIDLAIQIDP
;
A
#
# COMPACT_ATOMS: atom_id res chain seq x y z
N MET A 1 37.32 -14.73 25.67
CA MET A 1 36.32 -14.62 24.57
C MET A 1 35.55 -13.31 24.63
N ASP A 2 35.65 -12.54 25.71
CA ASP A 2 34.83 -11.34 25.98
C ASP A 2 35.28 -10.07 25.24
N ALA A 3 36.53 -10.03 24.76
CA ALA A 3 37.06 -8.91 23.97
C ALA A 3 36.56 -8.91 22.51
N PHE A 4 36.26 -10.11 21.96
CA PHE A 4 35.69 -10.23 20.61
C PHE A 4 34.20 -9.86 20.60
N THR A 5 33.45 -10.19 21.66
CA THR A 5 32.03 -9.81 21.80
C THR A 5 31.85 -8.31 22.00
N SER A 6 32.73 -7.62 22.73
CA SER A 6 32.64 -6.15 22.89
C SER A 6 32.90 -5.37 21.60
N PHE A 7 33.73 -5.90 20.70
CA PHE A 7 34.02 -5.26 19.41
C PHE A 7 32.78 -5.26 18.50
N PHE A 8 32.08 -6.40 18.42
CA PHE A 8 30.81 -6.51 17.68
C PHE A 8 29.66 -5.73 18.34
N ASP A 9 29.63 -5.65 19.67
CA ASP A 9 28.58 -4.94 20.41
C ASP A 9 28.70 -3.40 20.33
N SER A 10 29.92 -2.89 20.12
CA SER A 10 30.16 -1.46 19.89
C SER A 10 29.73 -0.99 18.49
N GLN A 11 29.78 -1.90 17.50
CA GLN A 11 29.47 -1.61 16.12
C GLN A 11 27.94 -1.69 15.85
N SER A 12 27.22 -2.56 16.57
CA SER A 12 25.78 -2.77 16.40
C SER A 12 24.90 -1.60 16.91
N ARG A 13 25.37 -0.80 17.86
CA ARG A 13 24.56 0.29 18.47
C ARG A 13 24.53 1.60 17.66
N ASN A 14 25.42 1.77 16.67
CA ASN A 14 25.50 2.97 15.82
C ASN A 14 25.17 2.71 14.33
N ILE A 15 24.97 1.45 13.91
CA ILE A 15 24.65 1.10 12.52
C ILE A 15 23.25 1.57 12.09
N TRP A 16 22.30 1.67 13.03
CA TRP A 16 20.94 2.17 12.78
C TRP A 16 20.75 3.59 13.35
N SER A 17 21.64 4.51 12.98
CA SER A 17 21.43 5.91 13.31
C SER A 17 20.24 6.47 12.54
N TYR A 18 19.17 6.76 13.27
CA TYR A 18 17.95 7.40 12.77
C TYR A 18 18.25 8.75 12.10
N ASP A 19 19.36 9.39 12.47
CA ASP A 19 19.87 10.62 11.87
C ASP A 19 20.45 10.41 10.46
N THR A 20 20.88 9.19 10.11
CA THR A 20 21.28 8.83 8.74
C THR A 20 20.07 8.58 7.86
N LEU A 21 19.01 7.96 8.41
CA LEU A 21 17.71 7.83 7.73
C LEU A 21 17.03 9.19 7.55
N LYS A 22 17.14 10.11 8.51
CA LYS A 22 16.62 11.48 8.41
C LYS A 22 17.54 12.44 7.67
N ASN A 23 18.73 12.01 7.25
CA ASN A 23 19.66 12.81 6.43
C ASN A 23 19.21 12.92 4.97
N PHE A 24 17.92 13.15 4.73
CA PHE A 24 17.37 13.62 3.47
C PHE A 24 17.80 15.06 3.13
N ARG A 25 18.86 15.58 3.76
CA ARG A 25 19.37 16.95 3.61
C ARG A 25 19.88 17.25 2.19
N GLN A 26 20.14 16.21 1.39
CA GLN A 26 20.41 16.30 -0.05
C GLN A 26 19.15 16.19 -0.95
N ILE A 27 17.99 15.86 -0.38
CA ILE A 27 16.73 15.75 -1.11
C ILE A 27 15.93 17.02 -0.85
N SER A 28 15.75 17.80 -1.91
CA SER A 28 15.01 19.07 -1.87
C SER A 28 13.68 18.91 -1.13
N PRO A 29 13.33 19.82 -0.21
CA PRO A 29 12.11 19.73 0.61
C PRO A 29 10.83 19.58 -0.23
N ILE A 30 10.85 20.02 -1.49
CA ILE A 30 9.77 19.84 -2.46
C ILE A 30 9.50 18.36 -2.78
N VAL A 31 10.56 17.55 -2.93
CA VAL A 31 10.46 16.13 -3.28
C VAL A 31 9.99 15.34 -2.06
N GLN A 32 10.41 15.72 -0.86
CA GLN A 32 9.93 15.09 0.38
C GLN A 32 8.44 15.33 0.59
N ALA A 33 7.93 16.53 0.31
CA ALA A 33 6.51 16.84 0.39
C ALA A 33 5.71 15.99 -0.61
N HIS A 34 6.18 15.89 -1.85
CA HIS A 34 5.55 15.05 -2.87
C HIS A 34 5.55 13.56 -2.48
N LEU A 35 6.69 13.03 -2.02
CA LEU A 35 6.79 11.64 -1.56
C LEU A 35 5.81 11.36 -0.42
N LYS A 36 5.71 12.25 0.58
CA LYS A 36 4.75 12.09 1.67
C LYS A 36 3.31 11.97 1.14
N GLN A 37 2.94 12.77 0.16
CA GLN A 37 1.60 12.72 -0.44
C GLN A 37 1.36 11.42 -1.22
N VAL A 38 2.35 10.94 -1.96
CA VAL A 38 2.28 9.65 -2.67
C VAL A 38 2.14 8.49 -1.69
N TYR A 39 2.97 8.44 -0.64
CA TYR A 39 2.91 7.38 0.36
C TYR A 39 1.61 7.41 1.17
N LEU A 40 1.09 8.59 1.50
CA LEU A 40 -0.21 8.73 2.16
C LEU A 40 -1.32 8.17 1.25
N THR A 41 -1.33 8.57 -0.02
CA THR A 41 -2.31 8.09 -1.00
C THR A 41 -2.24 6.56 -1.16
N LEU A 42 -1.02 6.01 -1.24
CA LEU A 42 -0.80 4.57 -1.30
C LEU A 42 -1.31 3.87 -0.04
N CYS A 43 -1.04 4.42 1.15
CA CYS A 43 -1.52 3.89 2.42
C CYS A 43 -3.06 3.87 2.47
N CYS A 44 -3.70 4.96 2.07
CA CYS A 44 -5.16 5.02 1.96
C CYS A 44 -5.71 3.98 0.96
N ALA A 45 -5.06 3.80 -0.18
CA ALA A 45 -5.45 2.79 -1.16
C ALA A 45 -5.31 1.37 -0.61
N LEU A 46 -4.25 1.08 0.16
CA LEU A 46 -4.08 -0.21 0.84
C LEU A 46 -5.19 -0.48 1.87
N ILE A 47 -5.54 0.53 2.68
CA ILE A 47 -6.66 0.42 3.63
C ILE A 47 -7.96 0.17 2.87
N ALA A 48 -8.20 0.90 1.76
CA ALA A 48 -9.37 0.69 0.92
C ALA A 48 -9.41 -0.72 0.31
N SER A 49 -8.27 -1.25 -0.12
CA SER A 49 -8.14 -2.64 -0.60
C SER A 49 -8.45 -3.66 0.51
N ALA A 50 -7.93 -3.46 1.72
CA ALA A 50 -8.27 -4.30 2.86
C ALA A 50 -9.78 -4.28 3.18
N VAL A 51 -10.42 -3.11 3.09
CA VAL A 51 -11.88 -2.97 3.21
C VAL A 51 -12.59 -3.77 2.11
N GLY A 52 -12.11 -3.69 0.87
CA GLY A 52 -12.63 -4.47 -0.25
C GLY A 52 -12.57 -5.99 -0.01
N ALA A 53 -11.43 -6.49 0.45
CA ALA A 53 -11.27 -7.90 0.82
C ALA A 53 -12.22 -8.31 1.94
N TYR A 54 -12.42 -7.45 2.95
CA TYR A 54 -13.36 -7.71 4.03
C TYR A 54 -14.82 -7.71 3.56
N LEU A 55 -15.20 -6.77 2.67
CA LEU A 55 -16.52 -6.75 2.04
C LEU A 55 -16.80 -8.01 1.24
N HIS A 56 -15.79 -8.57 0.57
CA HIS A 56 -15.90 -9.85 -0.11
C HIS A 56 -16.26 -10.97 0.87
N ILE A 57 -15.54 -11.09 1.99
CA ILE A 57 -15.79 -12.13 3.01
C ILE A 57 -17.22 -12.04 3.57
N LEU A 58 -17.76 -10.83 3.75
CA LEU A 58 -19.11 -10.63 4.29
C LEU A 58 -20.24 -10.92 3.28
N TRP A 59 -20.09 -10.47 2.03
CA TRP A 59 -21.17 -10.50 1.05
C TRP A 59 -21.00 -11.55 -0.06
N ASN A 60 -19.86 -12.22 -0.15
CA ASN A 60 -19.50 -13.16 -1.21
C ASN A 60 -19.71 -12.59 -2.63
N ILE A 61 -19.50 -11.27 -2.79
CA ILE A 61 -19.71 -10.54 -4.06
C ILE A 61 -18.49 -10.64 -5.00
N GLY A 62 -17.35 -11.10 -4.50
CA GLY A 62 -16.10 -11.07 -5.25
C GLY A 62 -15.86 -12.30 -6.11
N GLY A 63 -14.94 -12.13 -7.05
CA GLY A 63 -14.71 -13.05 -8.15
C GLY A 63 -14.73 -12.30 -9.47
N TYR A 64 -15.40 -12.86 -10.49
CA TYR A 64 -15.39 -12.29 -11.84
C TYR A 64 -16.00 -10.88 -11.92
N LEU A 65 -17.11 -10.63 -11.22
CA LEU A 65 -17.81 -9.33 -11.30
C LEU A 65 -16.96 -8.18 -10.73
N THR A 66 -16.35 -8.38 -9.55
CA THR A 66 -15.46 -7.39 -8.95
C THR A 66 -14.18 -7.20 -9.78
N THR A 67 -13.73 -8.26 -10.45
CA THR A 67 -12.57 -8.18 -11.36
C THR A 67 -12.91 -7.31 -12.58
N PHE A 68 -14.07 -7.52 -13.22
CA PHE A 68 -14.52 -6.67 -14.32
C PHE A 68 -14.78 -5.22 -13.87
N ALA A 69 -15.34 -5.02 -12.68
CA ALA A 69 -15.52 -3.70 -12.09
C ALA A 69 -14.16 -3.00 -11.85
N CYS A 70 -13.18 -3.72 -11.31
CA CYS A 70 -11.82 -3.24 -11.11
C CYS A 70 -11.20 -2.80 -12.44
N LEU A 71 -11.23 -3.66 -13.46
CA LEU A 71 -10.74 -3.34 -14.81
C LEU A 71 -11.43 -2.09 -15.39
N GLY A 72 -12.76 -2.01 -15.26
CA GLY A 72 -13.53 -0.85 -15.70
C GLY A 72 -13.08 0.44 -15.02
N THR A 73 -12.89 0.40 -13.69
CA THR A 73 -12.43 1.57 -12.93
C THR A 73 -10.99 1.98 -13.26
N ILE A 74 -10.10 1.02 -13.54
CA ILE A 74 -8.72 1.31 -13.96
C ILE A 74 -8.72 1.96 -15.35
N ILE A 75 -9.51 1.44 -16.30
CA ILE A 75 -9.64 2.04 -17.64
C ILE A 75 -10.20 3.46 -17.54
N TRP A 76 -11.20 3.67 -16.67
CA TRP A 76 -11.75 5.00 -16.40
C TRP A 76 -10.69 5.94 -15.80
N LEU A 77 -9.91 5.45 -14.83
CA LEU A 77 -8.83 6.21 -14.21
C LEU A 77 -7.76 6.63 -15.24
N LEU A 78 -7.40 5.75 -16.16
CA LEU A 78 -6.44 6.03 -17.24
C LEU A 78 -6.98 7.05 -18.25
N SER A 79 -8.31 7.10 -18.43
CA SER A 79 -8.99 8.04 -19.31
C SER A 79 -9.20 9.41 -18.66
N THR A 80 -8.97 9.54 -17.34
CA THR A 80 -9.19 10.78 -16.59
C THR A 80 -7.97 11.71 -16.72
N PRO A 81 -8.13 12.97 -17.14
CA PRO A 81 -7.02 13.89 -17.35
C PRO A 81 -6.31 14.24 -16.02
N PRO A 82 -5.00 14.56 -16.06
CA PRO A 82 -4.20 14.78 -14.86
C PRO A 82 -4.60 16.04 -14.07
N CYS A 83 -5.35 16.97 -14.67
CA CYS A 83 -5.87 18.17 -14.00
C CYS A 83 -6.97 17.85 -12.97
N GLU A 84 -7.60 16.68 -13.04
CA GLU A 84 -8.68 16.29 -12.14
C GLU A 84 -8.16 15.36 -11.01
N GLU A 85 -7.20 15.85 -10.22
CA GLU A 85 -6.53 15.05 -9.18
C GLU A 85 -7.49 14.38 -8.19
N GLN A 86 -8.53 15.09 -7.74
CA GLN A 86 -9.53 14.54 -6.81
C GLN A 86 -10.29 13.35 -7.41
N LYS A 87 -10.70 13.46 -8.67
CA LYS A 87 -11.40 12.36 -9.37
C LYS A 87 -10.48 11.16 -9.59
N ARG A 88 -9.20 11.41 -9.90
CA ARG A 88 -8.20 10.34 -10.03
C ARG A 88 -7.98 9.62 -8.71
N VAL A 89 -7.87 10.34 -7.60
CA VAL A 89 -7.75 9.72 -6.28
C VAL A 89 -9.01 8.95 -5.91
N SER A 90 -10.22 9.48 -6.16
CA SER A 90 -11.45 8.73 -5.87
C SER A 90 -11.58 7.45 -6.72
N LEU A 91 -11.21 7.52 -8.00
CA LEU A 91 -11.20 6.36 -8.88
C LEU A 91 -10.14 5.34 -8.47
N LEU A 92 -8.98 5.79 -8.01
CA LEU A 92 -7.94 4.94 -7.43
C LEU A 92 -8.45 4.21 -6.18
N MET A 93 -9.15 4.92 -5.28
CA MET A 93 -9.73 4.29 -4.09
C MET A 93 -10.81 3.28 -4.47
N ALA A 94 -11.67 3.61 -5.43
CA ALA A 94 -12.68 2.68 -5.94
C ALA A 94 -12.05 1.43 -6.57
N SER A 95 -11.03 1.60 -7.41
CA SER A 95 -10.30 0.48 -8.00
C SER A 95 -9.61 -0.37 -6.94
N ALA A 96 -9.04 0.25 -5.89
CA ALA A 96 -8.40 -0.46 -4.79
C ALA A 96 -9.40 -1.31 -3.99
N VAL A 97 -10.62 -0.80 -3.71
CA VAL A 97 -11.69 -1.59 -3.09
C VAL A 97 -12.08 -2.79 -3.97
N PHE A 98 -12.28 -2.59 -5.27
CA PHE A 98 -12.65 -3.68 -6.18
C PHE A 98 -11.54 -4.69 -6.38
N GLU A 99 -10.28 -4.25 -6.41
CA GLU A 99 -9.10 -5.09 -6.40
C GLU A 99 -9.07 -5.97 -5.15
N GLY A 100 -9.17 -5.37 -3.96
CA GLY A 100 -9.20 -6.10 -2.70
C GLY A 100 -10.34 -7.11 -2.62
N ALA A 101 -11.53 -6.73 -3.08
CA ALA A 101 -12.67 -7.64 -3.15
C ALA A 101 -12.46 -8.81 -4.13
N SER A 102 -11.64 -8.62 -5.16
CA SER A 102 -11.29 -9.67 -6.13
C SER A 102 -10.21 -10.62 -5.60
N ILE A 103 -9.35 -10.16 -4.69
CA ILE A 103 -8.37 -10.97 -3.96
C ILE A 103 -9.04 -11.73 -2.79
N GLY A 104 -10.18 -11.24 -2.29
CA GLY A 104 -10.96 -11.84 -1.21
C GLY A 104 -11.15 -13.37 -1.26
N PRO A 105 -11.52 -14.00 -2.40
CA PRO A 105 -11.66 -15.46 -2.49
C PRO A 105 -10.36 -16.21 -2.22
N LEU A 106 -9.21 -15.61 -2.56
CA LEU A 106 -7.90 -16.20 -2.31
C LEU A 106 -7.55 -16.14 -0.82
N ILE A 107 -7.96 -15.07 -0.13
CA ILE A 107 -7.84 -14.95 1.32
C ILE A 107 -8.73 -15.98 2.02
N ASP A 108 -9.97 -16.15 1.55
CA ASP A 108 -10.88 -17.17 2.07
C ASP A 108 -10.32 -18.60 1.89
N LEU A 109 -9.73 -18.89 0.72
CA LEU A 109 -9.02 -20.15 0.50
C LEU A 109 -7.84 -20.34 1.46
N ALA A 110 -7.07 -19.29 1.72
CA ALA A 110 -5.95 -19.36 2.67
C ALA A 110 -6.41 -19.65 4.10
N ILE A 111 -7.50 -19.02 4.55
CA ILE A 111 -8.13 -19.29 5.85
C ILE A 111 -8.64 -20.73 5.93
N GLN A 112 -9.17 -21.29 4.83
CA GLN A 112 -9.62 -22.69 4.81
C GLN A 112 -8.46 -23.71 4.89
N ILE A 113 -7.26 -23.35 4.42
CA ILE A 113 -6.08 -24.21 4.45
C ILE A 113 -5.44 -24.23 5.85
N ASP A 114 -5.32 -23.06 6.50
CA ASP A 114 -4.77 -22.90 7.85
C ASP A 114 -5.53 -21.78 8.60
N PRO A 115 -6.54 -22.13 9.41
CA PRO A 115 -7.52 -21.18 9.98
C PRO A 115 -7.02 -20.35 11.16
#